data_AF-A0A9E4QG97-F1
#
_entry.id   AF-A0A9E4QG97-F1
#
_cell.length_a   1.000
_cell.length_b   1.000
_cell.length_c   1.000
_cell.angle_alpha   90.00
_cell.angle_beta   90.00
_cell.angle_gamma   90.00
#
_symmetry.space_group_name_H-M   'P 1'
#
loop_
_entity.id
_entity.type
_entity.pdbx_description
1 polymer ?
#
loop_
_entity_poly.entity_id
_entity_poly.type
_entity_poly.pdbx_seq_one_letter_code
_entity_poly.pdbx_strand_id
1 'polypeptide(L)' 'MQLGMVGLGRMGANMAERLRRGDHEVIGYDRNPEISEVGSLSELVDGLTAPRVAWVMVPAGD' A
#
# COMPACT_ATOMS: atom_id res chain seq x y z
N MET A 1 -1.11 -1.35 -13.69
CA MET A 1 -2.35 -1.50 -12.87
C MET A 1 -2.21 -0.66 -11.61
N GLN A 2 -3.31 -0.31 -10.93
CA GLN A 2 -3.27 0.43 -9.67
C GLN A 2 -3.56 -0.48 -8.47
N LEU A 3 -2.85 -0.27 -7.36
CA LEU A 3 -2.95 -1.10 -6.16
C LEU A 3 -2.72 -0.28 -4.88
N GLY A 4 -3.50 -0.58 -3.84
CA GLY A 4 -3.23 -0.11 -2.48
C GLY A 4 -2.37 -1.11 -1.70
N MET A 5 -1.32 -0.65 -1.02
CA MET A 5 -0.51 -1.46 -0.11
C MET A 5 -0.77 -1.04 1.33
N VAL A 6 -1.26 -1.96 2.16
CA VAL A 6 -1.46 -1.77 3.61
C VAL A 6 -0.33 -2.49 4.35
N GLY A 7 0.52 -1.71 5.02
CA GLY A 7 1.75 -2.18 5.66
C GLY A 7 2.95 -1.92 4.77
N LEU A 8 3.82 -0.99 5.20
CA LEU A 8 5.04 -0.55 4.53
C LEU A 8 6.29 -0.78 5.38
N GLY A 9 6.22 -1.70 6.34
CA GLY A 9 7.41 -2.29 6.95
C GLY A 9 8.34 -2.91 5.89
N ARG A 10 9.49 -3.45 6.29
CA ARG A 10 10.55 -3.91 5.36
C ARG A 10 10.04 -4.73 4.16
N MET A 11 9.15 -5.69 4.39
CA MET A 11 8.58 -6.52 3.32
C MET A 11 7.61 -5.74 2.42
N GLY A 12 6.70 -4.97 3.02
CA GLY A 12 5.71 -4.17 2.30
C GLY A 12 6.34 -3.09 1.41
N ALA A 13 7.33 -2.36 1.93
CA ALA A 13 8.07 -1.36 1.17
C ALA A 13 8.84 -1.98 0.00
N ASN A 14 9.55 -3.09 0.22
CA ASN A 14 10.24 -3.81 -0.85
C ASN A 14 9.27 -4.32 -1.93
N MET A 15 8.08 -4.78 -1.51
CA MET A 15 7.06 -5.23 -2.44
C MET A 15 6.47 -4.08 -3.26
N ALA A 16 6.14 -2.95 -2.63
CA ALA A 16 5.65 -1.75 -3.30
C ALA A 16 6.67 -1.27 -4.35
N GLU A 17 7.94 -1.20 -3.98
CA GLU A 17 9.02 -0.84 -4.90
C GLU A 17 9.16 -1.85 -6.07
N ARG A 18 9.10 -3.16 -5.78
CA ARG A 18 9.13 -4.19 -6.82
C ARG A 18 7.97 -4.05 -7.81
N LEU A 19 6.77 -3.74 -7.33
CA LEU A 19 5.58 -3.51 -8.16
C LEU A 19 5.72 -2.24 -9.00
N ARG A 20 6.22 -1.14 -8.43
CA ARG A 20 6.50 0.11 -9.16
C ARG A 20 7.46 -0.11 -10.31
N ARG A 21 8.51 -0.91 -10.11
CA ARG A 21 9.45 -1.32 -11.17
C ARG A 21 8.82 -2.18 -12.27
N GLY A 22 7.67 -2.79 -12.00
CA GLY A 22 6.89 -3.55 -12.97
C GLY A 22 5.76 -2.74 -13.60
N ASP A 23 5.85 -1.40 -13.61
CA ASP A 23 4.85 -0.48 -14.18
C ASP A 23 3.46 -0.58 -13.51
N HIS A 24 3.44 -0.89 -12.22
CA HIS A 24 2.26 -0.78 -11.37
C HIS A 24 2.28 0.51 -10.55
N GLU A 25 1.15 1.20 -10.50
CA GLU A 25 0.94 2.31 -9.58
C GLU A 25 0.56 1.75 -8.21
N VAL A 26 1.29 2.16 -7.17
CA VAL A 26 1.07 1.70 -5.79
C VAL A 26 0.86 2.91 -4.90
N ILE A 27 -0.24 2.92 -4.15
CA ILE A 27 -0.52 3.88 -3.09
C ILE A 27 -0.32 3.17 -1.75
N GLY A 28 0.57 3.68 -0.90
CA GLY A 28 0.95 3.03 0.35
C GLY A 28 0.33 3.62 1.61
N TYR A 29 -0.17 2.78 2.52
CA TYR A 29 -0.58 3.16 3.87
C TYR A 29 0.15 2.34 4.94
N ASP A 30 0.63 3.00 5.99
CA ASP A 30 1.14 2.38 7.21
C ASP A 30 0.69 3.16 8.46
N ARG A 31 0.70 2.50 9.62
CA ARG A 31 0.44 3.16 10.93
C ARG A 31 1.60 4.07 11.35
N ASN A 32 2.81 3.80 10.89
CA ASN A 32 3.94 4.71 11.05
C ASN A 32 3.86 5.81 9.99
N PRO A 33 3.58 7.07 10.36
CA PRO A 33 3.43 8.17 9.41
C PRO A 33 4.75 8.50 8.68
N GLU A 34 5.91 8.10 9.21
CA GLU A 34 7.21 8.35 8.56
C GLU A 34 7.38 7.55 7.26
N ILE A 35 6.67 6.44 7.12
CA ILE A 35 6.79 5.54 5.95
C ILE A 35 5.48 5.45 5.15
N SER A 36 4.40 6.08 5.62
CA SER A 36 3.10 6.09 4.95
C SER A 36 3.05 7.14 3.84
N GLU A 37 2.37 6.85 2.73
CA GLU A 37 2.17 7.81 1.63
C GLU A 37 0.85 8.57 1.75
N VAL A 38 -0.15 7.93 2.37
CA VAL A 38 -1.44 8.55 2.74
C VAL A 38 -1.65 8.53 4.24
N GLY A 39 -2.43 9.46 4.77
CA GLY A 39 -2.66 9.62 6.21
C GLY A 39 -3.69 8.66 6.79
N SER A 40 -4.53 8.04 5.96
CA SER A 40 -5.57 7.12 6.42
C SER A 40 -5.94 6.04 5.40
N LEU A 41 -6.62 5.00 5.86
CA LEU A 41 -7.23 3.98 4.98
C LEU A 41 -8.33 4.57 4.09
N SER A 42 -9.03 5.61 4.52
CA SER A 42 -10.03 6.30 3.67
C SER A 42 -9.33 6.95 2.48
N GLU A 43 -8.27 7.71 2.75
CA GLU A 43 -7.46 8.34 1.70
C GLU A 43 -6.86 7.32 0.74
N LEU A 44 -6.43 6.15 1.25
CA LEU A 44 -6.00 5.04 0.41
C LEU A 44 -7.11 4.61 -0.56
N VAL A 45 -8.32 4.35 -0.05
CA VAL A 45 -9.45 3.87 -0.86
C VAL A 45 -9.91 4.93 -1.86
N ASP A 46 -9.92 6.21 -1.47
CA ASP A 46 -10.29 7.34 -2.30
C ASP A 46 -9.29 7.56 -3.45
N GLY A 47 -8.01 7.23 -3.24
CA GLY A 47 -6.98 7.25 -4.27
C GLY A 47 -7.07 6.09 -5.29
N LEU A 48 -7.84 5.04 -5.00
CA LEU A 48 -7.95 3.86 -5.87
C LEU A 48 -9.11 3.93 -6.85
N THR A 49 -8.78 3.76 -8.12
CA THR A 49 -9.66 3.54 -9.26
C THR A 49 -10.32 2.16 -9.20
N ALA A 50 -11.58 2.08 -9.65
CA ALA A 50 -12.31 0.82 -9.71
C ALA A 50 -11.90 0.01 -10.95
N PRO A 51 -11.79 -1.33 -10.87
CA PRO A 51 -11.95 -2.15 -9.66
C PRO A 51 -10.76 -2.01 -8.71
N ARG A 52 -11.04 -1.77 -7.43
CA ARG A 52 -10.01 -1.50 -6.42
C ARG A 52 -9.32 -2.79 -5.98
N VAL A 53 -7.99 -2.78 -5.98
CA VAL A 53 -7.16 -3.89 -5.49
C VAL A 53 -6.34 -3.40 -4.30
N ALA A 54 -6.41 -4.10 -3.18
CA ALA A 54 -5.62 -3.81 -1.99
C ALA A 54 -4.87 -5.08 -1.53
N TRP A 55 -3.58 -4.94 -1.27
CA TRP A 55 -2.77 -5.97 -0.63
C TRP A 55 -2.49 -5.60 0.81
N VAL A 56 -2.64 -6.57 1.71
CA VAL A 56 -2.41 -6.39 3.15
C VAL A 56 -1.16 -7.19 3.52
N MET A 57 -0.12 -6.48 3.94
CA MET A 57 1.18 -7.03 4.29
C MET A 57 1.59 -6.57 5.69
N VAL A 58 0.75 -6.91 6.67
CA VAL A 58 0.95 -6.65 8.10
C VAL A 58 1.28 -7.96 8.82
N PRO A 59 1.84 -7.92 10.05
CA PRO A 59 2.01 -9.13 10.85
C PRO A 59 0.70 -9.89 11.00
N ALA A 60 0.78 -11.22 10.96
CA ALA A 60 -0.37 -12.05 11.31
C ALA A 60 -0.85 -11.69 12.73
N GLY A 61 -2.17 -11.59 12.90
CA GLY A 61 -2.79 -11.48 14.21
C GLY A 61 -2.99 -12.85 14.86
N ASP A 62 -3.61 -12.85 16.03
CA ASP A 62 -4.15 -14.05 16.68
C ASP A 62 -5.52 -14.44 16.09
#